data_AF-A0A497T6V6-F1
#
_entry.id   AF-A0A497T6V6-F1
#
_cell.length_a   1.000
_cell.length_b   1.000
_cell.length_c   1.000
_cell.angle_alpha   90.00
_cell.angle_beta   90.00
_cell.angle_gamma   90.00
#
_symmetry.space_group_name_H-M   'P 1'
#
loop_
_entity.id
_entity.type
_entity.pdbx_description
1 polymer ?
#
loop_
_entity_poly.entity_id
_entity_poly.type
_entity_poly.pdbx_seq_one_letter_code
_entity_poly.pdbx_strand_id
1 'polypeptide(L)'
;MFDWKILGATFAALIVVSTLFVGGFGIKDFFSQIFEKISEWLGSSPFSGFQHTKSTHVHFTLYPENFVFSPDSPINITLSTMKINNFKGKINTHFKNNTLLFSEDQTDLKIETEIQNFVAPEVSLKELVFKGKFIVTSTGSNITAENETMSVYDFLGVVSLQNKSVVFSGNVTKIKGRGWEII
;
A
#
# COMPACT_ATOMS: atom_id res chain seq x y z
N MET A 1 -29.52 -24.46 3.05
CA MET A 1 -28.97 -23.09 3.11
C MET A 1 -27.46 -23.23 3.22
N PHE A 2 -26.71 -23.00 2.14
CA PHE A 2 -25.24 -23.11 2.17
C PHE A 2 -24.72 -21.92 2.97
N ASP A 3 -24.08 -22.20 4.10
CA ASP A 3 -23.62 -21.18 5.02
C ASP A 3 -22.36 -20.51 4.43
N TRP A 4 -22.53 -19.31 3.90
CA TRP A 4 -21.47 -18.49 3.29
C TRP A 4 -20.23 -18.35 4.18
N LYS A 5 -20.41 -18.46 5.50
CA LYS A 5 -19.34 -18.48 6.50
C LYS A 5 -18.44 -19.71 6.37
N ILE A 6 -19.01 -20.88 6.04
CA ILE A 6 -18.26 -22.12 5.82
C ILE A 6 -17.47 -22.01 4.51
N LEU A 7 -18.07 -21.43 3.46
CA LEU A 7 -17.37 -21.19 2.20
C LEU A 7 -16.17 -20.25 2.38
N GLY A 8 -16.36 -19.15 3.13
CA GLY A 8 -15.30 -18.19 3.45
C GLY A 8 -14.19 -18.79 4.31
N ALA A 9 -14.54 -19.60 5.32
CA ALA A 9 -13.57 -20.30 6.16
C ALA A 9 -12.77 -21.34 5.37
N THR A 10 -13.41 -22.06 4.44
CA THR A 10 -12.75 -23.06 3.58
C THR A 10 -11.79 -22.38 2.60
N PHE A 11 -12.19 -21.23 2.04
CA PHE A 11 -11.33 -20.44 1.16
C PHE A 11 -10.11 -19.88 1.92
N ALA A 12 -10.31 -19.34 3.12
CA ALA A 12 -9.22 -18.86 3.96
C ALA A 12 -8.26 -20.01 4.37
N ALA A 13 -8.80 -21.18 4.71
CA ALA A 13 -8.00 -22.36 5.03
C ALA A 13 -7.19 -22.84 3.81
N LEU A 14 -7.78 -22.88 2.61
CA LEU A 14 -7.09 -23.23 1.37
C LEU A 14 -5.97 -22.24 1.05
N ILE A 15 -6.19 -20.93 1.27
CA ILE A 15 -5.14 -19.91 1.10
C ILE A 15 -3.98 -20.16 2.07
N VAL A 16 -4.26 -20.33 3.36
CA VAL A 16 -3.22 -20.55 4.38
C VAL A 16 -2.41 -21.83 4.10
N VAL A 17 -3.10 -22.92 3.77
CA VAL A 17 -2.45 -24.19 3.41
C VAL A 17 -1.62 -24.02 2.14
N SER A 18 -2.14 -23.32 1.11
CA SER A 18 -1.38 -23.06 -0.11
C SER A 18 -0.12 -22.22 0.14
N THR A 19 -0.19 -21.22 1.04
CA THR A 19 0.97 -20.38 1.38
C THR A 19 2.04 -21.14 2.18
N LEU A 20 1.65 -22.14 2.99
CA LEU A 20 2.59 -22.97 3.74
C LEU A 20 3.32 -23.99 2.85
N PHE A 21 2.65 -24.55 1.83
CA PHE A 21 3.28 -25.48 0.89
C PHE A 21 4.19 -24.82 -0.15
N VAL A 22 3.98 -23.53 -0.46
CA VAL A 22 4.79 -22.76 -1.42
C VAL A 22 6.03 -22.12 -0.77
N GLY A 23 6.23 -22.28 0.54
CA GLY A 23 7.35 -21.71 1.32
C GLY A 23 8.77 -22.15 0.95
N GLY A 24 8.98 -22.86 -0.17
CA GLY A 24 10.30 -23.31 -0.63
C GLY A 24 10.86 -22.58 -1.86
N PHE A 25 10.04 -22.08 -2.79
CA PHE A 25 10.52 -21.52 -4.05
C PHE A 25 9.53 -20.48 -4.62
N GLY A 26 10.00 -19.26 -4.93
CA GLY A 26 9.30 -18.36 -5.86
C GLY A 26 8.35 -17.29 -5.28
N ILE A 27 8.59 -16.83 -4.04
CA ILE A 27 7.74 -15.84 -3.34
C ILE A 27 7.55 -14.52 -4.13
N LYS A 28 8.50 -14.16 -5.01
CA LYS A 28 8.48 -12.90 -5.77
C LYS A 28 7.35 -12.82 -6.81
N ASP A 29 7.04 -13.94 -7.48
CA ASP A 29 6.04 -13.97 -8.56
C ASP A 29 4.61 -14.12 -8.03
N PHE A 30 4.45 -14.75 -6.87
CA PHE A 30 3.14 -14.94 -6.25
C PHE A 30 2.57 -13.64 -5.66
N PHE A 31 3.43 -12.80 -5.04
CA PHE A 31 3.01 -11.48 -4.57
C PHE A 31 2.63 -10.55 -5.72
N SER A 32 3.33 -10.63 -6.86
CA SER A 32 2.97 -9.88 -8.07
C SER A 32 1.55 -10.20 -8.54
N GLN A 33 1.21 -11.48 -8.64
CA GLN A 33 -0.12 -11.93 -9.09
C GLN A 33 -1.23 -11.64 -8.07
N ILE A 34 -0.91 -11.68 -6.77
CA ILE A 34 -1.85 -11.27 -5.72
C ILE A 34 -2.07 -9.76 -5.75
N PHE A 35 -1.02 -8.95 -5.97
CA PHE A 35 -1.16 -7.49 -6.10
C PHE A 35 -1.99 -7.10 -7.32
N GLU A 36 -1.79 -7.77 -8.46
CA GLU A 36 -2.62 -7.57 -9.67
C GLU A 36 -4.08 -7.94 -9.42
N LYS A 37 -4.36 -9.06 -8.74
CA LYS A 37 -5.75 -9.44 -8.44
C LYS A 37 -6.42 -8.56 -7.38
N ILE A 38 -5.66 -8.06 -6.41
CA ILE A 38 -6.18 -7.13 -5.40
C ILE A 38 -6.43 -5.76 -6.04
N SER A 39 -5.58 -5.29 -6.95
CA SER A 39 -5.80 -4.02 -7.66
C SER A 39 -7.03 -4.08 -8.56
N GLU A 40 -7.25 -5.20 -9.27
CA GLU A 40 -8.49 -5.44 -10.02
C GLU A 40 -9.72 -5.49 -9.11
N TRP A 41 -9.63 -6.11 -7.94
CA TRP A 41 -10.75 -6.22 -7.01
C TRP A 41 -11.10 -4.88 -6.35
N LEU A 42 -10.10 -4.07 -6.00
CA LEU A 42 -10.29 -2.70 -5.50
C LEU A 42 -10.87 -1.75 -6.56
N GLY A 43 -10.60 -2.00 -7.85
CA GLY A 43 -11.29 -1.33 -8.95
C GLY A 43 -12.80 -1.60 -9.00
N SER A 44 -13.29 -2.63 -8.31
CA SER A 44 -14.70 -3.04 -8.25
C SER A 44 -15.37 -2.87 -6.88
N SER A 45 -14.69 -2.23 -5.92
CA SER A 45 -15.20 -2.01 -4.56
C SER A 45 -16.37 -0.99 -4.52
N PRO A 46 -17.43 -1.22 -3.71
CA PRO A 46 -18.69 -0.50 -3.75
C PRO A 46 -18.66 0.90 -3.07
N PHE A 47 -17.51 1.59 -3.08
CA PHE A 47 -17.42 2.98 -2.63
C PHE A 47 -17.94 3.93 -3.73
N SER A 48 -19.25 3.90 -3.95
CA SER A 48 -20.02 4.67 -4.94
C SER A 48 -20.12 6.19 -4.66
N GLY A 49 -19.13 6.76 -3.95
CA GLY A 49 -19.09 8.19 -3.59
C GLY A 49 -18.04 9.02 -4.34
N PHE A 50 -17.03 8.40 -4.94
CA PHE A 50 -16.05 9.13 -5.74
C PHE A 50 -16.60 9.31 -7.16
N GLN A 51 -17.09 10.53 -7.41
CA GLN A 51 -17.44 11.03 -8.73
C GLN A 51 -16.39 10.62 -9.76
N HIS A 52 -16.83 10.42 -11.01
CA HIS A 52 -16.04 10.22 -12.24
C HIS A 52 -14.91 11.25 -12.41
N THR A 53 -13.90 11.15 -11.57
CA THR A 53 -12.63 11.83 -11.69
C THR A 53 -11.78 10.85 -12.47
N LYS A 54 -11.25 11.28 -13.62
CA LYS A 54 -10.33 10.42 -14.38
C LYS A 54 -9.25 9.95 -13.42
N SER A 55 -9.10 8.65 -13.30
CA SER A 55 -8.14 8.03 -12.40
C SER A 55 -7.19 7.17 -13.22
N THR A 56 -5.90 7.39 -13.07
CA THR A 56 -4.87 6.63 -13.75
C THR A 56 -4.26 5.61 -12.79
N HIS A 57 -4.14 4.37 -13.26
CA HIS A 57 -3.44 3.35 -12.50
C HIS A 57 -1.93 3.60 -12.56
N VAL A 58 -1.30 3.62 -11.39
CA VAL A 58 0.11 3.94 -11.22
C VAL A 58 0.75 2.99 -10.22
N HIS A 59 2.02 2.74 -10.45
CA HIS A 59 2.89 2.07 -9.50
C HIS A 59 4.06 3.01 -9.21
N PHE A 60 4.26 3.41 -7.95
CA PHE A 60 5.41 4.25 -7.61
C PHE A 60 6.15 3.74 -6.38
N THR A 61 7.48 3.80 -6.47
CA THR A 61 8.41 3.39 -5.42
C THR A 61 9.18 4.60 -4.92
N LEU A 62 9.17 4.81 -3.60
CA LEU A 62 9.92 5.87 -2.92
C LEU A 62 11.10 5.24 -2.18
N TYR A 63 12.26 5.91 -2.16
CA TYR A 63 13.46 5.48 -1.42
C TYR A 63 13.85 6.47 -0.30
N PRO A 64 13.00 6.64 0.73
CA PRO A 64 13.31 7.47 1.89
C PRO A 64 14.25 6.78 2.89
N GLU A 65 14.98 7.58 3.68
CA GLU A 65 15.58 7.08 4.93
C GLU A 65 14.52 6.94 6.04
N ASN A 66 13.61 7.90 6.11
CA ASN A 66 12.46 7.91 7.02
C ASN A 66 11.22 8.35 6.24
N PHE A 67 10.08 7.72 6.48
CA PHE A 67 8.83 8.06 5.81
C PHE A 67 7.66 8.05 6.77
N VAL A 68 6.81 9.07 6.66
CA VAL A 68 5.66 9.29 7.51
C VAL A 68 4.46 9.50 6.61
N PHE A 69 3.38 8.77 6.89
CA PHE A 69 2.09 9.03 6.25
C PHE A 69 0.94 8.81 7.23
N SER A 70 -0.20 9.42 6.92
CA SER A 70 -1.44 9.34 7.70
C SER A 70 -2.57 9.06 6.72
N PRO A 71 -3.16 7.85 6.74
CA PRO A 71 -4.31 7.53 5.92
C PRO A 71 -5.50 8.44 6.23
N ASP A 72 -6.27 8.84 5.22
CA ASP A 72 -7.45 9.69 5.42
C ASP A 72 -8.63 8.94 6.06
N SER A 73 -8.68 7.63 5.84
CA SER A 73 -9.68 6.71 6.39
C SER A 73 -9.00 5.62 7.22
N PRO A 74 -9.71 4.98 8.17
CA PRO A 74 -9.18 3.81 8.85
C PRO A 74 -8.75 2.72 7.86
N ILE A 75 -7.62 2.07 8.12
CA ILE A 75 -7.06 1.03 7.26
C ILE A 75 -6.80 -0.27 8.03
N ASN A 76 -6.75 -1.38 7.29
CA ASN A 76 -6.24 -2.64 7.83
C ASN A 76 -4.77 -2.78 7.47
N ILE A 77 -3.96 -3.26 8.40
CA ILE A 77 -2.52 -3.41 8.24
C ILE A 77 -2.16 -4.85 8.55
N THR A 78 -1.44 -5.48 7.63
CA THR A 78 -0.86 -6.81 7.82
C THR A 78 0.64 -6.69 7.93
N LEU A 79 1.20 -7.34 8.96
CA LEU A 79 2.62 -7.58 9.19
C LEU A 79 2.84 -9.09 9.28
N SER A 80 4.10 -9.54 9.30
CA SER A 80 4.42 -10.97 9.43
C SER A 80 3.73 -11.66 10.61
N THR A 81 3.67 -10.99 11.77
CA THR A 81 3.24 -11.59 13.04
C THR A 81 1.96 -10.99 13.61
N MET A 82 1.45 -9.92 13.01
CA MET A 82 0.28 -9.22 13.53
C MET A 82 -0.59 -8.65 12.42
N LYS A 83 -1.87 -8.45 12.75
CA LYS A 83 -2.82 -7.71 11.93
C LYS A 83 -3.43 -6.61 12.79
N ILE A 84 -3.41 -5.39 12.30
CA ILE A 84 -4.05 -4.24 12.94
C ILE A 84 -5.27 -3.91 12.10
N ASN A 85 -6.46 -4.00 12.70
CA ASN A 85 -7.71 -3.73 11.99
C ASN A 85 -8.19 -2.32 12.33
N ASN A 86 -8.76 -1.62 11.35
CA ASN A 86 -9.38 -0.31 11.52
C ASN A 86 -8.43 0.74 12.15
N PHE A 87 -7.14 0.68 11.82
CA PHE A 87 -6.12 1.62 12.31
C PHE A 87 -6.36 3.02 11.75
N LYS A 88 -6.36 4.02 12.62
CA LYS A 88 -6.41 5.43 12.25
C LYS A 88 -5.33 6.21 12.99
N GLY A 89 -4.39 6.78 12.25
CA GLY A 89 -3.31 7.56 12.83
C GLY A 89 -2.10 7.68 11.91
N LYS A 90 -0.93 7.87 12.51
CA LYS A 90 0.34 8.07 11.79
C LYS A 90 1.16 6.79 11.75
N ILE A 91 1.74 6.52 10.59
CA ILE A 91 2.67 5.43 10.36
C ILE A 91 4.02 6.04 10.05
N ASN A 92 4.98 5.84 10.96
CA ASN A 92 6.35 6.32 10.82
C ASN A 92 7.27 5.14 10.55
N THR A 93 8.09 5.24 9.51
CA THR A 93 9.07 4.22 9.12
C THR A 93 10.47 4.80 9.24
N HIS A 94 11.38 4.04 9.85
CA HIS A 94 12.79 4.35 9.94
C HIS A 94 13.59 3.21 9.32
N PHE A 95 13.85 3.30 8.01
CA PHE A 95 14.49 2.22 7.25
C PHE A 95 15.92 1.92 7.72
N LYS A 96 16.63 2.94 8.21
CA LYS A 96 17.98 2.77 8.77
C LYS A 96 17.99 1.89 10.03
N ASN A 97 16.96 2.04 10.87
CA ASN A 97 16.83 1.32 12.13
C ASN A 97 15.93 0.07 12.00
N ASN A 98 15.38 -0.19 10.81
CA ASN A 98 14.39 -1.23 10.55
C ASN A 98 13.15 -1.15 11.44
N THR A 99 12.74 0.06 11.86
CA THR A 99 11.60 0.23 12.77
C THR A 99 10.38 0.85 12.10
N LEU A 100 9.22 0.44 12.57
CA LEU A 100 7.89 0.89 12.20
C LEU A 100 7.17 1.30 13.48
N LEU A 101 6.73 2.55 13.53
CA LEU A 101 6.02 3.12 14.66
C LEU A 101 4.61 3.52 14.22
N PHE A 102 3.63 2.90 14.84
CA PHE A 102 2.23 3.29 14.74
C PHE A 102 1.90 4.22 15.91
N SER A 103 1.27 5.35 15.62
CA SER A 103 0.73 6.27 16.63
C SER A 103 -0.71 6.58 16.27
N GLU A 104 -1.64 6.21 17.14
CA GLU A 104 -3.07 6.45 16.91
C GLU A 104 -3.41 7.91 17.17
N ASP A 105 -4.38 8.45 16.43
CA ASP A 105 -4.91 9.78 16.71
C ASP A 105 -5.70 9.75 18.03
N GLN A 106 -5.50 10.74 18.90
CA GLN A 106 -6.26 10.94 20.15
C GLN A 106 -5.92 9.99 21.32
N THR A 107 -4.94 9.08 21.16
CA THR A 107 -4.45 8.24 22.26
C THR A 107 -2.93 8.33 22.39
N ASP A 108 -2.40 8.02 23.58
CA ASP A 108 -0.95 7.88 23.79
C ASP A 108 -0.43 6.50 23.32
N LEU A 109 -1.28 5.68 22.70
CA LEU A 109 -0.92 4.34 22.25
C LEU A 109 0.10 4.43 21.11
N LYS A 110 1.27 3.83 21.36
CA LYS A 110 2.34 3.69 20.38
C LYS A 110 2.72 2.23 20.27
N ILE A 111 2.71 1.71 19.05
CA ILE A 111 3.15 0.35 18.74
C ILE A 111 4.41 0.47 17.91
N GLU A 112 5.54 0.02 18.46
CA GLU A 112 6.80 -0.06 17.73
C GLU A 112 7.10 -1.52 17.38
N THR A 113 7.45 -1.77 16.13
CA THR A 113 7.77 -3.09 15.61
C THR A 113 8.82 -3.00 14.51
N GLU A 114 9.41 -4.12 14.12
CA GLU A 114 10.29 -4.17 12.96
C GLU A 114 9.52 -4.12 11.63
N ILE A 115 10.15 -3.59 10.58
CA ILE A 115 9.61 -3.64 9.21
C ILE A 115 9.71 -5.08 8.70
N GLN A 116 8.60 -5.82 8.76
CA GLN A 116 8.52 -7.18 8.22
C GLN A 116 7.17 -7.43 7.53
N ASN A 117 7.20 -7.70 6.22
CA ASN A 117 6.02 -8.00 5.38
C ASN A 117 4.86 -7.02 5.59
N PHE A 118 5.14 -5.72 5.70
CA PHE A 118 4.11 -4.70 5.82
C PHE A 118 3.31 -4.58 4.53
N VAL A 119 2.00 -4.75 4.64
CA VAL A 119 1.02 -4.47 3.59
C VAL A 119 -0.20 -3.80 4.20
N ALA A 120 -0.56 -2.64 3.67
CA ALA A 120 -1.77 -1.91 3.97
C ALA A 120 -2.61 -1.80 2.68
N PRO A 121 -3.64 -2.64 2.49
CA PRO A 121 -4.61 -2.45 1.42
C PRO A 121 -5.54 -1.26 1.71
N GLU A 122 -6.18 -0.74 0.67
CA GLU A 122 -7.22 0.29 0.76
C GLU A 122 -6.75 1.60 1.42
N VAL A 123 -5.47 1.94 1.26
CA VAL A 123 -4.94 3.21 1.74
C VAL A 123 -5.43 4.33 0.83
N SER A 124 -6.13 5.29 1.44
CA SER A 124 -6.53 6.54 0.79
C SER A 124 -5.68 7.70 1.29
N LEU A 125 -5.13 8.49 0.36
CA LEU A 125 -4.35 9.70 0.63
C LEU A 125 -4.77 10.81 -0.33
N LYS A 126 -5.24 11.93 0.21
CA LYS A 126 -5.65 13.11 -0.56
C LYS A 126 -4.46 13.79 -1.21
N GLU A 127 -3.36 13.90 -0.48
CA GLU A 127 -2.10 14.44 -1.00
C GLU A 127 -0.91 13.76 -0.33
N LEU A 128 0.05 13.32 -1.15
CA LEU A 128 1.36 12.88 -0.70
C LEU A 128 2.43 13.71 -1.41
N VAL A 129 3.23 14.43 -0.63
CA VAL A 129 4.40 15.16 -1.15
C VAL A 129 5.67 14.44 -0.70
N PHE A 130 6.49 14.05 -1.65
CA PHE A 130 7.74 13.35 -1.39
C PHE A 130 8.90 14.07 -2.08
N LYS A 131 10.00 14.27 -1.35
CA LYS A 131 11.27 14.77 -1.91
C LYS A 131 12.35 13.72 -1.74
N GLY A 132 12.98 13.30 -2.83
CA GLY A 132 14.06 12.32 -2.80
C GLY A 132 14.17 11.53 -4.09
N LYS A 133 14.60 10.27 -3.96
CA LYS A 133 14.67 9.32 -5.07
C LYS A 133 13.37 8.55 -5.19
N PHE A 134 12.81 8.49 -6.39
CA PHE A 134 11.57 7.77 -6.67
C PHE A 134 11.54 7.22 -8.10
N ILE A 135 10.68 6.22 -8.31
CA ILE A 135 10.34 5.64 -9.60
C ILE A 135 8.82 5.68 -9.73
N VAL A 136 8.30 6.15 -10.87
CA VAL A 136 6.87 6.14 -11.20
C VAL A 136 6.69 5.39 -12.51
N THR A 137 5.88 4.34 -12.47
CA THR A 137 5.51 3.53 -13.62
C THR A 137 4.01 3.69 -13.86
N SER A 138 3.64 4.11 -15.06
CA SER A 138 2.26 4.13 -15.56
C SER A 138 2.25 3.58 -16.99
N THR A 139 1.09 3.23 -17.53
CA THR A 139 0.95 2.59 -18.85
C THR A 139 1.79 3.29 -19.93
N GLY A 140 2.92 2.69 -20.29
CA GLY A 140 3.83 3.19 -21.34
C GLY A 140 4.84 4.27 -20.90
N SER A 141 4.92 4.64 -19.62
CA SER A 141 5.87 5.64 -19.11
C SER A 141 6.55 5.18 -17.82
N ASN A 142 7.87 5.31 -17.76
CA ASN A 142 8.67 5.11 -16.56
C ASN A 142 9.49 6.38 -16.28
N ILE A 143 9.22 7.01 -15.14
CA ILE A 143 9.90 8.21 -14.68
C ILE A 143 10.76 7.82 -13.49
N THR A 144 12.07 7.96 -13.62
CA THR A 144 13.01 7.81 -12.51
C THR A 144 13.63 9.16 -12.23
N ALA A 145 13.60 9.59 -10.96
CA ALA A 145 14.19 10.86 -10.55
C ALA A 145 15.00 10.69 -9.26
N GLU A 146 16.04 11.50 -9.13
CA GLU A 146 16.87 11.58 -7.94
C GLU A 146 16.85 13.00 -7.39
N ASN A 147 16.61 13.13 -6.08
CA ASN A 147 16.53 14.41 -5.37
C ASN A 147 15.49 15.39 -5.96
N GLU A 148 14.38 14.87 -6.48
CA GLU A 148 13.27 15.67 -6.98
C GLU A 148 12.08 15.65 -6.01
N THR A 149 11.11 16.53 -6.23
CA THR A 149 9.83 16.53 -5.50
C THR A 149 8.73 16.00 -6.40
N MET A 150 7.95 15.06 -5.88
CA MET A 150 6.70 14.59 -6.47
C MET A 150 5.53 14.89 -5.53
N SER A 151 4.39 15.21 -6.13
CA SER A 151 3.10 15.33 -5.45
C SER A 151 2.11 14.37 -6.08
N VAL A 152 1.52 13.50 -5.25
CA VAL A 152 0.48 12.53 -5.65
C VAL A 152 -0.84 13.00 -5.05
N TYR A 153 -1.89 12.99 -5.85
CA TYR A 153 -3.21 13.47 -5.47
C TYR A 153 -4.25 12.34 -5.54
N ASP A 154 -5.12 12.30 -4.53
CA ASP A 154 -6.25 11.37 -4.39
C ASP A 154 -5.86 9.91 -4.70
N PHE A 155 -4.82 9.44 -4.02
CA PHE A 155 -4.38 8.06 -4.10
C PHE A 155 -5.39 7.14 -3.41
N LEU A 156 -5.72 6.03 -4.06
CA LEU A 156 -6.41 4.89 -3.47
C LEU A 156 -5.75 3.60 -3.96
N GLY A 157 -5.25 2.79 -3.03
CA GLY A 157 -4.64 1.52 -3.40
C GLY A 157 -3.93 0.82 -2.26
N VAL A 158 -2.85 0.12 -2.59
CA VAL A 158 -2.08 -0.67 -1.65
C VAL A 158 -0.75 -0.01 -1.39
N VAL A 159 -0.35 0.05 -0.11
CA VAL A 159 0.98 0.45 0.33
C VAL A 159 1.69 -0.76 0.90
N SER A 160 2.92 -0.98 0.48
CA SER A 160 3.80 -2.01 1.04
C SER A 160 5.16 -1.43 1.38
N LEU A 161 5.81 -1.99 2.39
CA LEU A 161 7.20 -1.65 2.71
C LEU A 161 8.07 -2.80 2.24
N GLN A 162 9.08 -2.46 1.44
CA GLN A 162 10.12 -3.38 1.00
C GLN A 162 11.46 -2.91 1.59
N ASN A 163 12.53 -3.67 1.33
CA ASN A 163 13.85 -3.33 1.84
C ASN A 163 14.29 -1.93 1.34
N LYS A 164 14.28 -0.94 2.24
CA LYS A 164 14.62 0.47 2.00
C LYS A 164 13.71 1.22 1.03
N SER A 165 12.48 0.76 0.84
CA SER A 165 11.53 1.47 -0.01
C SER A 165 10.08 1.35 0.46
N VAL A 166 9.30 2.34 0.06
CA VAL A 166 7.84 2.35 0.18
C VAL A 166 7.27 2.20 -1.22
N VAL A 167 6.41 1.21 -1.42
CA VAL A 167 5.82 0.90 -2.73
C VAL A 167 4.33 1.13 -2.68
N PHE A 168 3.84 1.93 -3.60
CA PHE A 168 2.44 2.26 -3.79
C PHE A 168 1.97 1.68 -5.12
N SER A 169 0.81 1.02 -5.12
CA SER A 169 0.17 0.53 -6.33
C SER A 169 -1.32 0.81 -6.23
N GLY A 170 -1.87 1.59 -7.16
CA GLY A 170 -3.25 2.05 -7.04
C GLY A 170 -3.64 3.07 -8.08
N ASN A 171 -4.77 3.70 -7.84
CA ASN A 171 -5.31 4.75 -8.69
C ASN A 171 -5.01 6.11 -8.08
N VAL A 172 -4.74 7.09 -8.95
CA VAL A 172 -4.51 8.49 -8.58
C VAL A 172 -5.28 9.38 -9.54
N THR A 173 -5.65 10.58 -9.10
CA THR A 173 -6.20 11.60 -10.01
C THR A 173 -5.10 12.35 -10.73
N LYS A 174 -3.92 12.49 -10.08
CA LYS A 174 -2.77 13.18 -10.64
C LYS A 174 -1.46 12.83 -9.92
N ILE A 175 -0.38 12.70 -10.67
CA ILE A 175 0.99 12.83 -10.15
C ILE A 175 1.67 14.01 -10.84
N LYS A 176 2.29 14.89 -10.06
CA LYS A 176 3.03 16.04 -10.57
C LYS A 176 4.48 15.99 -10.11
N GLY A 177 5.41 16.22 -11.04
CA GLY A 177 6.80 16.49 -10.73
C GLY A 177 7.32 17.72 -11.48
N ARG A 178 8.63 17.86 -11.56
CA ARG A 178 9.25 19.02 -12.23
C ARG A 178 9.16 18.87 -13.75
N GLY A 179 8.23 19.59 -14.37
CA GLY A 179 8.10 19.64 -15.83
C GLY A 179 7.38 18.43 -16.44
N TRP A 180 6.75 17.59 -15.61
CA TRP A 180 5.94 16.45 -16.04
C TRP A 180 4.73 16.25 -15.14
N GLU A 181 3.68 15.68 -15.70
CA GLU A 181 2.47 15.28 -14.98
C GLU A 181 1.87 14.00 -15.58
N ILE A 182 1.20 13.23 -14.73
CA ILE A 182 0.41 12.05 -15.10
C ILE A 182 -1.02 12.32 -14.60
N ILE A 183 -2.01 12.19 -15.47
CA ILE A 183 -3.45 12.42 -15.19
C ILE A 183 -4.22 11.20 -15.67
#